data_AF-A0AAW3D3F7-F1
#
_entry.id   AF-A0AAW3D3F7-F1
#
_cell.length_a   1.000
_cell.length_b   1.000
_cell.length_c   1.000
_cell.angle_alpha   90.00
_cell.angle_beta   90.00
_cell.angle_gamma   90.00
#
_symmetry.space_group_name_H-M   'P 1'
#
loop_
_entity.id
_entity.type
_entity.pdbx_description
1 polymer ?
#
loop_
_entity_poly.entity_id
_entity_poly.type
_entity_poly.pdbx_seq_one_letter_code
_entity_poly.pdbx_strand_id
1 'polypeptide(L)' 'MGCDNKLSILRGWSLIGEPSYGEVLAYQTQRRSIVAGYNYADKKTIALLEYSGYTNTEIFNQWFEEHLCPSLNLKLL' A
#
# COMPACT_ATOMS: atom_id res chain seq x y z
N MET A 1 -2.20 1.67 -16.47
CA MET A 1 -1.07 0.81 -16.86
C MET A 1 -0.50 0.16 -15.61
N GLY A 2 -0.60 -1.17 -15.51
CA GLY A 2 -0.18 -1.93 -14.33
C GLY A 2 1.32 -2.18 -14.36
N CYS A 3 2.00 -1.97 -13.24
CA CYS A 3 3.38 -2.38 -13.03
C CYS A 3 3.38 -3.89 -12.77
N ASP A 4 4.09 -4.66 -13.59
CA ASP A 4 4.22 -6.11 -13.40
C ASP A 4 4.99 -6.40 -12.11
N ASN A 5 4.33 -7.01 -11.13
CA ASN A 5 5.02 -7.60 -9.97
C ASN A 5 5.63 -8.95 -10.40
N LYS A 6 6.91 -8.94 -10.75
CA LYS A 6 7.67 -10.13 -11.18
C LYS A 6 8.39 -10.87 -10.05
N LEU A 7 8.17 -10.49 -8.79
CA LEU A 7 8.86 -11.08 -7.65
C LEU A 7 8.00 -12.18 -7.02
N SER A 8 8.40 -13.43 -7.26
CA SER A 8 7.88 -14.62 -6.59
C SER A 8 8.47 -14.75 -5.20
N ILE A 9 7.74 -15.42 -4.30
CA ILE A 9 8.19 -15.67 -2.94
C ILE A 9 9.47 -16.53 -3.00
N LEU A 10 10.52 -16.12 -2.29
CA LEU A 10 11.87 -16.74 -2.24
C LEU A 10 11.94 -18.16 -1.63
N ARG A 11 10.84 -18.90 -1.57
CA ARG A 11 10.82 -20.25 -0.97
C ARG A 11 10.37 -21.29 -2.00
N GLY A 12 11.31 -21.66 -2.86
CA GLY A 12 11.23 -22.85 -3.71
C GLY A 12 12.23 -23.91 -3.26
N TRP A 13 12.00 -25.17 -3.63
CA TRP A 13 13.00 -26.23 -3.52
C TRP A 13 13.57 -26.48 -4.93
N SER A 14 14.89 -26.39 -5.09
CA SER A 14 15.58 -26.84 -6.30
C SER A 14 16.74 -27.76 -5.95
N LEU A 15 17.16 -28.54 -6.94
CA LEU A 15 18.38 -29.33 -6.84
C LEU A 15 19.60 -28.40 -6.77
N ILE A 16 20.65 -28.85 -6.08
CA ILE A 16 21.90 -28.09 -5.96
C ILE A 16 22.46 -27.82 -7.37
N GLY A 17 22.64 -26.54 -7.70
CA GLY A 17 23.16 -26.09 -9.00
C GLY A 17 22.07 -25.67 -10.00
N GLU A 18 20.80 -25.97 -9.73
CA GLU A 18 19.68 -25.61 -10.60
C GLU A 18 18.90 -24.41 -10.05
N PRO A 19 18.61 -23.39 -10.87
CA PRO A 19 17.82 -22.25 -10.43
C PRO A 19 16.38 -22.68 -10.10
N SER A 20 15.86 -22.25 -8.95
CA SER A 20 14.45 -22.43 -8.61
C SER A 20 13.60 -21.40 -9.35
N TYR A 21 12.74 -21.85 -10.26
CA TYR A 21 11.76 -21.00 -10.94
C TYR A 21 10.38 -21.23 -10.34
N GLY A 22 9.68 -20.15 -10.00
CA GLY A 22 8.26 -20.18 -9.64
C GLY A 22 7.48 -19.32 -10.62
N GLU A 23 6.47 -19.90 -11.27
CA GLU A 23 5.54 -19.12 -12.09
C GLU A 23 4.68 -18.26 -11.18
N VAL A 24 4.75 -16.93 -11.37
CA VAL A 24 3.82 -15.99 -10.73
C VAL A 24 2.84 -15.56 -11.80
N LEU A 25 1.57 -15.92 -11.60
CA LEU A 25 0.46 -15.31 -12.32
C LEU A 25 0.35 -13.85 -11.87
N ALA A 26 1.09 -12.96 -12.55
CA ALA A 26 1.18 -11.52 -12.22
C ALA A 26 -0.15 -10.75 -12.39
N TYR A 27 -1.25 -11.40 -12.78
CA TYR A 27 -2.38 -10.73 -13.43
C TYR A 27 -3.73 -10.78 -12.71
N GLN A 28 -3.84 -11.23 -11.46
CA GLN A 28 -5.16 -11.27 -10.78
C GLN A 28 -5.19 -10.84 -9.31
N THR A 29 -4.14 -10.19 -8.80
CA THR A 29 -4.25 -9.60 -7.47
C THR A 29 -4.85 -8.20 -7.60
N GLN A 30 -6.08 -8.02 -7.10
CA GLN A 30 -6.71 -6.70 -6.99
C GLN A 30 -5.75 -5.77 -6.24
N ARG A 31 -5.28 -4.70 -6.91
CA ARG A 31 -4.32 -3.76 -6.32
C ARG A 31 -4.94 -3.13 -5.08
N ARG A 32 -4.37 -3.42 -3.91
CA ARG A 32 -4.61 -2.65 -2.69
C ARG A 32 -3.62 -1.49 -2.62
N SER A 33 -4.15 -0.31 -2.37
CA SER A 33 -3.43 0.94 -2.24
C SER A 33 -3.69 1.51 -0.84
N ILE A 34 -2.73 2.28 -0.34
CA ILE A 34 -2.79 2.88 0.98
C ILE A 34 -2.51 4.37 0.84
N VAL A 35 -3.27 5.20 1.54
CA VAL A 35 -2.97 6.63 1.75
C VAL A 35 -2.86 6.86 3.26
N ALA A 36 -1.85 7.62 3.66
CA ALA A 36 -1.61 7.97 5.05
C ALA A 36 -0.86 9.31 5.16
N GLY A 37 -1.07 10.00 6.28
CA GLY A 37 -0.28 11.17 6.65
C GLY A 37 0.99 10.78 7.38
N TYR A 38 2.10 11.48 7.13
CA TYR A 38 3.34 11.32 7.89
C TYR A 38 3.59 12.55 8.75
N ASN A 39 3.61 12.38 10.07
CA ASN A 39 3.96 13.44 11.01
C ASN A 39 5.48 13.48 11.20
N TYR A 40 6.12 14.57 10.76
CA TYR A 40 7.57 14.75 10.90
C TYR A 40 8.05 14.93 12.34
N ALA A 41 7.22 15.48 13.22
CA ALA A 41 7.62 15.73 14.61
C ALA A 41 7.79 14.40 15.37
N ASP A 42 6.79 13.54 15.28
CA ASP A 42 6.77 12.25 16.00
C ASP A 42 7.32 11.09 15.16
N LYS A 43 7.60 11.33 13.86
CA LYS A 43 7.96 10.32 12.86
C LYS A 43 6.94 9.17 12.76
N LYS A 44 5.67 9.47 12.99
CA LYS A 44 4.56 8.50 13.01
C LYS A 44 3.65 8.67 11.80
N THR A 45 3.15 7.55 11.32
CA THR A 45 2.08 7.51 10.32
C THR A 45 0.73 7.69 11.01
N ILE A 46 -0.11 8.55 10.47
CA ILE A 46 -1.46 8.86 10.95
C ILE A 46 -2.47 8.73 9.80
N ALA A 47 -3.76 8.66 10.14
CA ALA A 47 -4.85 8.67 9.16
C ALA A 47 -4.68 7.61 8.04
N LEU A 48 -4.54 6.33 8.40
CA LEU A 48 -4.41 5.25 7.42
C LEU A 48 -5.77 4.98 6.74
N LEU A 49 -5.78 4.94 5.41
CA LEU A 49 -6.90 4.43 4.61
C LEU A 49 -6.38 3.43 3.58
N GLU A 50 -6.92 2.21 3.63
CA GLU A 50 -6.70 1.17 2.62
C GLU A 50 -7.87 1.12 1.64
N TYR A 51 -7.59 1.04 0.35
CA TYR A 51 -8.61 0.94 -0.70
C TYR A 51 -8.10 0.13 -1.89
N SER A 52 -9.02 -0.27 -2.78
CA SER A 52 -8.67 -0.99 -4.00
C SER A 52 -8.62 -0.05 -5.20
N GLY A 53 -7.64 -0.22 -6.08
CA GLY A 53 -7.48 0.59 -7.28
C GLY A 53 -6.59 1.82 -7.09
N TYR A 54 -6.90 2.90 -7.82
CA TYR A 54 -6.11 4.13 -7.86
C TYR A 54 -6.76 5.22 -7.01
N THR A 55 -5.94 6.12 -6.47
CA THR A 55 -6.44 7.32 -5.78
C THR A 55 -7.15 8.21 -6.79
N ASN A 56 -8.44 8.43 -6.59
CA ASN A 56 -9.22 9.45 -7.29
C ASN A 56 -9.60 10.56 -6.30
N THR A 57 -10.25 11.61 -6.80
CA THR A 57 -10.68 12.76 -5.98
C THR A 57 -11.63 12.35 -4.85
N GLU A 58 -12.52 11.38 -5.10
CA GLU A 58 -13.48 10.88 -4.11
C GLU A 58 -12.77 10.19 -2.94
N ILE A 59 -11.86 9.26 -3.22
CA ILE A 59 -11.05 8.55 -2.21
C ILE A 59 -10.18 9.55 -1.44
N PHE A 60 -9.61 10.55 -2.12
CA PHE A 60 -8.82 11.58 -1.46
C PHE A 60 -9.66 12.42 -0.50
N ASN A 61 -10.85 12.88 -0.92
CA ASN A 61 -11.73 13.68 -0.08
C ASN A 61 -12.23 12.86 1.12
N GLN A 62 -12.60 11.60 0.89
CA GLN A 62 -12.97 10.68 1.97
C GLN A 62 -11.83 10.55 2.99
N TRP A 63 -10.60 10.28 2.52
CA TRP A 63 -9.43 10.21 3.39
C TRP A 63 -9.22 11.52 4.17
N PHE A 64 -9.33 12.66 3.49
CA PHE A 64 -9.11 13.97 4.10
C PHE A 64 -10.13 14.26 5.20
N GLU A 65 -11.42 14.11 4.90
CA GLU A 65 -12.52 14.45 5.80
C GLU A 65 -12.68 13.44 6.94
N GLU A 66 -12.64 12.14 6.63
CA GLU A 66 -12.97 11.08 7.59
C GLU A 66 -11.76 10.57 8.39
N HIS A 67 -10.54 10.66 7.83
CA HIS A 67 -9.34 10.12 8.47
C HIS A 67 -8.36 11.20 8.91
N LEU A 68 -7.99 12.13 8.02
CA LEU A 68 -6.94 13.10 8.29
C LEU A 68 -7.40 14.17 9.28
N CYS A 69 -8.51 14.86 9.00
CA CYS A 69 -9.02 15.94 9.85
C CYS A 69 -9.23 15.49 11.31
N PRO A 70 -9.84 14.33 11.61
CA PRO A 70 -9.97 13.86 12.99
C PRO A 70 -8.64 13.47 13.64
N SER A 71 -7.67 12.99 12.85
CA SER A 71 -6.34 12.59 13.34
C SER A 71 -5.46 13.78 13.70
N LEU A 72 -5.69 14.93 13.04
CA LEU A 72 -5.06 16.20 13.37
C LEU A 72 -5.76 16.77 14.61
N ASN A 73 -5.34 16.33 15.80
CA ASN A 73 -5.78 16.91 17.06
C ASN A 73 -5.57 18.44 17.02
N LEU A 74 -6.64 19.20 16.81
CA LEU A 74 -6.70 20.64 17.00
C LEU A 74 -6.67 20.93 18.52
N LYS A 75 -5.56 20.61 19.18
CA LYS A 75 -5.26 21.09 20.55
C LYS A 75 -4.42 22.37 20.53
N LEU A 76 -4.53 23.15 19.46
CA LEU A 76 -3.92 24.47 19.35
C LEU A 76 -4.96 25.44 18.80
N LEU A 77 -5.85 25.88 19.69
CA LEU A 77 -6.29 27.27 19.84
C LEU A 77 -6.90 27.43 21.24
#